data_AF-A0A3M2AP21-F1
#
_entry.id   AF-A0A3M2AP21-F1
#
_cell.length_a   1.000
_cell.length_b   1.000
_cell.length_c   1.000
_cell.angle_alpha   90.00
_cell.angle_beta   90.00
_cell.angle_gamma   90.00
#
_symmetry.space_group_name_H-M   'P 1'
#
loop_
_entity.id
_entity.type
_entity.pdbx_description
1 polymer ?
#
loop_
_entity_poly.entity_id
_entity_poly.type
_entity_poly.pdbx_seq_one_letter_code
_entity_poly.pdbx_strand_id
1 'polypeptide(L)'
;MHVVCKQAIFDHEGKLAFYEVFLQDRATGKYPKDMDPLKATSMVIDVLTELGPQKVGGGKLVFVNVPAIFLEASTFDLLSPQYVGIELVENQRLNNNTLEAMKELNKRGFKFCIDDFGFEKIDYLPLLGKCHFVKIDLKNNPYDDEELAEVVSLL
;
A
#
# COMPACT_ATOMS: atom_id res chain seq x y z
N MET A 1 -15.00 -3.52 17.59
CA MET A 1 -14.60 -2.09 17.60
C MET A 1 -13.30 -2.03 16.84
N HIS A 2 -13.17 -1.14 15.86
CA HIS A 2 -11.96 -1.05 15.03
C HIS A 2 -11.03 0.04 15.52
N VAL A 3 -9.73 -0.13 15.28
CA VAL A 3 -8.68 0.84 15.60
C VAL A 3 -7.78 1.01 14.38
N VAL A 4 -7.29 2.24 14.19
CA VAL A 4 -6.24 2.51 13.20
C VAL A 4 -4.90 2.30 13.88
N CYS A 5 -4.09 1.44 13.27
CA CYS A 5 -2.75 1.09 13.73
C CYS A 5 -1.73 1.56 12.70
N LYS A 6 -0.47 1.65 13.13
CA LYS A 6 0.66 1.88 12.22
C LYS A 6 1.80 0.92 12.52
N GLN A 7 2.51 0.49 11.48
CA GLN A 7 3.67 -0.39 11.56
C GLN A 7 4.88 0.28 10.93
N ALA A 8 6.01 0.25 11.64
CA ALA A 8 7.27 0.79 11.14
C ALA A 8 7.90 -0.17 10.12
N ILE A 9 8.34 0.38 8.99
CA ILE A 9 9.12 -0.32 7.97
C ILE A 9 10.53 0.27 7.97
N PHE A 10 11.53 -0.61 8.04
CA PHE A 10 12.93 -0.25 8.15
C PHE A 10 13.66 -0.58 6.85
N ASP A 11 14.67 0.21 6.52
CA ASP A 11 15.60 -0.12 5.44
C ASP A 11 16.63 -1.17 5.90
N HIS A 12 17.51 -1.58 4.98
CA HIS A 12 18.57 -2.56 5.22
C HIS A 12 19.63 -2.09 6.24
N GLU A 13 19.71 -0.79 6.53
CA GLU A 13 20.57 -0.23 7.60
C GLU A 13 19.84 -0.17 8.96
N GLY A 14 18.58 -0.63 9.03
CA GLY A 14 17.75 -0.56 10.23
C GLY A 14 17.21 0.83 10.54
N LYS A 15 17.27 1.78 9.59
CA LYS A 15 16.70 3.12 9.76
C LYS A 15 15.23 3.10 9.35
N LEU A 16 14.41 3.89 10.05
CA LEU A 16 12.99 4.02 9.72
C LEU A 16 12.82 4.64 8.33
N ALA A 17 12.29 3.84 7.40
CA ALA A 17 12.01 4.24 6.03
C ALA A 17 10.65 4.94 5.95
N PHE A 18 9.59 4.25 6.34
CA PHE A 18 8.20 4.73 6.32
C PHE A 18 7.34 3.93 7.29
N TYR A 19 6.06 4.31 7.38
CA TYR A 19 5.06 3.52 8.09
C TYR A 19 4.04 2.95 7.11
N GLU A 20 3.47 1.80 7.45
CA GLU A 20 2.18 1.34 6.93
C GLU A 20 1.09 1.69 7.95
N VAL A 21 -0.07 2.14 7.50
CA VAL A 21 -1.22 2.48 8.34
C VAL A 21 -2.43 1.68 7.86
N PHE A 22 -3.04 0.97 8.80
CA PHE A 22 -4.09 0.01 8.48
C PHE A 22 -5.08 -0.15 9.64
N LEU A 23 -6.22 -0.74 9.32
CA LEU A 23 -7.29 -0.98 10.28
C LEU A 23 -7.18 -2.38 10.89
N GLN A 24 -7.38 -2.49 12.20
CA GLN A 24 -7.50 -3.75 12.91
C GLN A 24 -8.76 -3.80 13.76
N ASP A 25 -9.29 -5.00 13.98
CA ASP A 25 -10.22 -5.25 15.06
C ASP A 25 -9.47 -5.22 16.41
N ARG A 26 -9.99 -4.43 17.35
CA ARG A 26 -9.34 -4.18 18.65
C ARG A 26 -9.22 -5.44 19.51
N ALA A 27 -10.16 -6.38 19.40
CA ALA A 27 -10.18 -7.56 20.25
C ALA A 27 -9.22 -8.64 19.74
N THR A 28 -9.12 -8.79 18.42
CA THR A 28 -8.33 -9.85 17.79
C THR A 28 -6.95 -9.40 17.33
N GLY A 29 -6.73 -8.09 17.16
CA GLY A 29 -5.49 -7.55 16.57
C GLY A 29 -5.30 -7.95 15.11
N LYS A 30 -6.37 -8.33 14.40
CA LYS A 30 -6.34 -8.78 13.02
C LYS A 30 -7.11 -7.83 12.12
N TYR A 31 -6.83 -7.87 10.82
CA TYR A 31 -7.68 -7.20 9.84
C TYR A 31 -9.12 -7.73 9.95
N PRO A 32 -10.14 -6.84 10.01
CA PRO A 32 -11.53 -7.26 10.17
C PRO A 32 -12.04 -7.94 8.89
N LYS A 33 -12.15 -9.28 8.93
CA LYS A 33 -12.50 -10.12 7.76
C LYS A 33 -13.85 -9.78 7.12
N ASP A 34 -14.82 -9.33 7.90
CA ASP A 34 -16.18 -9.02 7.42
C ASP A 34 -16.34 -7.54 7.01
N MET A 35 -15.24 -6.79 6.92
CA MET A 35 -15.26 -5.38 6.53
C MET A 35 -15.08 -5.21 5.02
N ASP A 36 -15.89 -4.34 4.44
CA ASP A 36 -15.66 -3.82 3.09
C ASP A 36 -14.30 -3.11 3.00
N PRO A 37 -13.37 -3.56 2.13
CA PRO A 37 -12.06 -2.96 1.95
C PRO A 37 -12.10 -1.45 1.64
N LEU A 38 -13.13 -0.99 0.90
CA LEU A 38 -13.32 0.43 0.63
C LEU A 38 -13.61 1.21 1.90
N LYS A 39 -14.48 0.67 2.76
CA LYS A 39 -14.81 1.27 4.03
C LYS A 39 -13.60 1.31 4.96
N ALA A 40 -12.81 0.25 4.99
CA ALA A 40 -11.56 0.20 5.76
C ALA A 40 -10.59 1.29 5.32
N THR A 41 -10.39 1.44 4.01
CA THR A 41 -9.54 2.46 3.40
C THR A 41 -10.01 3.86 3.76
N SER A 42 -11.31 4.15 3.56
CA SER A 42 -11.90 5.45 3.90
C SER A 42 -11.71 5.81 5.36
N MET A 43 -11.92 4.86 6.29
CA MET A 43 -11.71 5.12 7.73
C MET A 43 -10.25 5.48 8.06
N VAL A 44 -9.27 4.86 7.40
CA VAL A 44 -7.86 5.23 7.57
C VAL A 44 -7.60 6.63 7.00
N ILE A 45 -8.14 6.94 5.82
CA ILE A 45 -7.99 8.25 5.19
C ILE A 45 -8.64 9.37 6.02
N ASP A 46 -9.81 9.12 6.61
CA ASP A 46 -10.50 10.05 7.50
C ASP A 46 -9.62 10.40 8.71
N VAL A 47 -9.02 9.37 9.34
CA VAL A 47 -8.10 9.55 10.46
C VAL A 47 -6.84 10.32 10.05
N LEU A 48 -6.28 10.03 8.87
CA LEU A 48 -5.12 10.78 8.36
C LEU A 48 -5.46 12.23 8.07
N THR A 49 -6.65 12.50 7.52
CA THR A 49 -7.13 13.85 7.22
C THR A 49 -7.35 14.64 8.51
N GLU A 50 -7.94 14.02 9.54
CA GLU A 50 -8.22 14.65 10.82
C GLU A 50 -6.94 14.92 11.64
N LEU A 51 -6.06 13.93 11.76
CA LEU A 51 -4.85 14.05 12.58
C LEU A 51 -3.68 14.73 11.85
N GLY A 52 -3.68 14.66 10.52
CA GLY A 52 -2.59 15.08 9.65
C GLY A 52 -1.57 13.95 9.42
N PRO A 53 -1.32 13.52 8.17
CA PRO A 53 -0.44 12.39 7.87
C PRO A 53 1.01 12.65 8.32
N GLN A 54 1.46 13.90 8.28
CA GLN A 54 2.78 14.31 8.79
C GLN A 54 2.94 14.04 10.28
N LYS A 55 1.87 14.16 11.08
CA LYS A 55 1.93 13.86 12.53
C LYS A 55 1.88 12.36 12.75
N VAL A 56 1.00 11.65 12.05
CA VAL A 56 0.88 10.19 12.15
C VAL A 56 2.20 9.51 11.77
N GLY A 57 2.84 9.97 10.69
CA GLY A 57 4.13 9.47 10.22
C GLY A 57 5.36 10.08 10.91
N GLY A 58 5.20 11.05 11.81
CA GLY A 58 6.35 11.74 12.42
C GLY A 58 7.28 12.40 11.38
N GLY A 59 6.71 12.96 10.31
CA GLY A 59 7.42 13.51 9.16
C GLY A 59 7.84 12.50 8.10
N LYS A 60 7.67 11.19 8.35
CA LYS A 60 7.89 10.13 7.35
C LYS A 60 6.62 9.86 6.54
N LEU A 61 6.79 9.19 5.41
CA LEU A 61 5.68 8.73 4.58
C LEU A 61 4.85 7.68 5.34
N VAL A 62 3.53 7.72 5.14
CA VAL A 62 2.61 6.67 5.58
C VAL A 62 1.94 6.04 4.37
N PHE A 63 2.04 4.72 4.23
CA PHE A 63 1.33 3.95 3.22
C PHE A 63 -0.04 3.53 3.74
N VAL A 64 -1.05 3.63 2.89
CA VAL A 64 -2.42 3.21 3.17
C VAL A 64 -2.81 2.11 2.20
N ASN A 65 -3.42 1.05 2.73
CA ASN A 65 -3.92 -0.06 1.93
C ASN A 65 -5.14 0.41 1.13
N VAL A 66 -5.05 0.30 -0.19
CA VAL A 66 -6.00 0.83 -1.17
C VAL A 66 -6.33 -0.27 -2.19
N PRO A 67 -7.57 -0.75 -2.24
CA PRO A 67 -8.03 -1.62 -3.33
C PRO A 67 -7.96 -0.88 -4.66
N ALA A 68 -7.60 -1.56 -5.75
CA ALA A 68 -7.44 -0.96 -7.08
C ALA A 68 -8.67 -0.13 -7.55
N ILE A 69 -9.88 -0.61 -7.27
CA ILE A 69 -11.14 0.09 -7.62
C ILE A 69 -11.29 1.45 -6.93
N PHE A 70 -10.54 1.71 -5.86
CA PHE A 70 -10.61 2.96 -5.10
C PHE A 70 -9.69 4.05 -5.65
N LEU A 71 -8.78 3.73 -6.58
CA LEU A 71 -7.81 4.70 -7.12
C LEU A 71 -8.47 5.87 -7.87
N GLU A 72 -9.70 5.69 -8.34
CA GLU A 72 -10.47 6.72 -9.04
C GLU A 72 -11.18 7.69 -8.07
N ALA A 73 -11.12 7.45 -6.76
CA ALA A 73 -11.80 8.27 -5.77
C ALA A 73 -11.15 9.66 -5.62
N SER A 74 -11.97 10.70 -5.53
CA SER A 74 -11.52 12.08 -5.25
C SER A 74 -10.93 12.27 -3.84
N THR A 75 -10.97 11.25 -2.99
CA THR A 75 -10.46 11.32 -1.61
C THR A 75 -8.95 11.61 -1.56
N PHE A 76 -8.19 11.23 -2.61
CA PHE A 76 -6.77 11.55 -2.71
C PHE A 76 -6.48 13.05 -2.86
N ASP A 77 -7.49 13.87 -3.21
CA ASP A 77 -7.36 15.33 -3.26
C ASP A 77 -7.23 15.96 -1.88
N LEU A 78 -7.63 15.23 -0.84
CA LEU A 78 -7.50 15.64 0.56
C LEU A 78 -6.13 15.28 1.15
N LEU A 79 -5.35 14.46 0.45
CA LEU A 79 -4.11 13.89 0.95
C LEU A 79 -2.91 14.56 0.30
N SER A 80 -1.87 14.80 1.11
CA SER A 80 -0.61 15.32 0.61
C SER A 80 0.28 14.18 0.11
N PRO A 81 0.66 14.15 -1.19
CA PRO A 81 1.57 13.13 -1.74
C PRO A 81 2.97 13.16 -1.12
N GLN A 82 3.33 14.25 -0.42
CA GLN A 82 4.57 14.33 0.34
C GLN A 82 4.59 13.36 1.54
N TYR A 83 3.43 13.12 2.15
CA TYR A 83 3.31 12.36 3.40
C TYR A 83 2.51 11.07 3.26
N VAL A 84 1.79 10.88 2.16
CA VAL A 84 0.96 9.70 1.93
C VAL A 84 1.43 8.92 0.70
N GLY A 85 1.67 7.62 0.89
CA GLY A 85 1.84 6.64 -0.16
C GLY A 85 0.61 5.75 -0.29
N ILE A 86 0.46 5.13 -1.45
CA ILE A 86 -0.65 4.25 -1.79
C ILE A 86 -0.10 2.83 -1.86
N GLU A 87 -0.62 1.94 -1.02
CA GLU A 87 -0.30 0.53 -1.05
C GLU A 87 -1.44 -0.23 -1.72
N LEU A 88 -1.19 -0.75 -2.91
CA LEU A 88 -2.17 -1.49 -3.67
C LEU A 88 -2.32 -2.90 -3.10
N VAL A 89 -3.45 -3.13 -2.44
CA VAL A 89 -3.80 -4.46 -1.92
C VAL A 89 -4.59 -5.24 -2.96
N GLU A 90 -4.19 -6.50 -3.15
CA GLU A 90 -4.78 -7.42 -4.11
C GLU A 90 -6.28 -7.58 -3.85
N ASN A 91 -7.10 -7.28 -4.85
CA ASN A 91 -8.53 -7.63 -4.77
C ASN A 91 -9.19 -7.94 -6.11
N GLN A 92 -8.73 -7.44 -7.27
CA GLN A 92 -9.36 -7.70 -8.58
C GLN A 92 -8.39 -7.53 -9.77
N ARG A 93 -8.79 -8.02 -10.95
CA ARG A 93 -8.04 -7.88 -12.21
C ARG A 93 -7.73 -6.42 -12.52
N LEU A 94 -6.46 -6.15 -12.77
CA LEU A 94 -5.98 -4.86 -13.24
C LEU A 94 -6.59 -4.56 -14.61
N ASN A 95 -7.05 -3.33 -14.80
CA ASN A 95 -7.63 -2.86 -16.04
C ASN A 95 -6.99 -1.52 -16.45
N ASN A 96 -7.28 -1.07 -17.67
CA ASN A 96 -6.73 0.18 -18.19
C ASN A 96 -7.07 1.39 -17.31
N ASN A 97 -8.23 1.41 -16.66
CA ASN A 97 -8.60 2.51 -15.78
C ASN A 97 -7.71 2.56 -14.53
N THR A 98 -7.39 1.40 -13.95
CA THR A 98 -6.46 1.30 -12.81
C THR A 98 -5.09 1.87 -13.19
N LEU A 99 -4.59 1.49 -14.37
CA LEU A 99 -3.28 1.95 -14.86
C LEU A 99 -3.25 3.47 -15.11
N GLU A 100 -4.31 4.03 -15.67
CA GLU A 100 -4.41 5.48 -15.89
C GLU A 100 -4.59 6.25 -14.57
N ALA A 101 -5.37 5.73 -13.62
CA ALA A 101 -5.51 6.32 -12.29
C ALA A 101 -4.16 6.35 -11.54
N MET A 102 -3.41 5.24 -11.55
CA MET A 102 -2.06 5.20 -10.98
C MET A 102 -1.11 6.18 -11.64
N LYS A 103 -1.18 6.31 -12.96
CA LYS A 103 -0.34 7.25 -13.72
C LYS A 103 -0.66 8.70 -13.34
N GLU A 104 -1.93 9.03 -13.16
CA GLU A 104 -2.33 10.38 -12.74
C GLU A 104 -1.90 10.69 -11.30
N LEU A 105 -2.10 9.74 -10.38
CA LEU A 105 -1.65 9.89 -8.99
C LEU A 105 -0.12 9.97 -8.88
N ASN A 106 0.61 9.20 -9.69
CA ASN A 106 2.08 9.32 -9.80
C ASN A 106 2.50 10.71 -10.30
N LYS A 107 1.83 11.28 -11.30
CA LYS A 107 2.12 12.66 -11.78
C LYS A 107 1.88 13.71 -10.70
N ARG A 108 0.90 13.48 -9.83
CA ARG A 108 0.63 14.32 -8.66
C ARG A 108 1.68 14.16 -7.55
N GLY A 109 2.56 13.16 -7.65
CA GLY A 109 3.67 12.92 -6.72
C GLY A 109 3.40 11.82 -5.68
N PHE A 110 2.28 11.10 -5.76
CA PHE A 110 2.04 9.96 -4.87
C PHE A 110 3.03 8.83 -5.16
N LYS A 111 3.51 8.20 -4.10
CA LYS A 111 4.31 6.97 -4.20
C LYS A 111 3.43 5.75 -4.10
N PHE A 112 3.78 4.72 -4.83
CA PHE A 112 3.04 3.45 -4.86
C PHE A 112 3.86 2.32 -4.29
N CYS A 113 3.21 1.46 -3.52
CA CYS A 113 3.69 0.17 -3.07
C CYS A 113 2.76 -0.92 -3.62
N ILE A 114 3.31 -2.00 -4.15
CA ILE A 114 2.54 -3.21 -4.47
C ILE A 114 2.66 -4.14 -3.26
N ASP A 115 1.53 -4.58 -2.73
CA ASP A 115 1.54 -5.60 -1.67
C ASP A 115 1.56 -7.01 -2.26
N ASP A 116 2.22 -7.92 -1.55
CA ASP A 116 2.32 -9.37 -1.86
C ASP A 116 2.59 -9.68 -3.34
N PHE A 117 3.65 -9.12 -3.93
CA PHE A 117 3.99 -9.38 -5.33
C PHE A 117 4.67 -10.74 -5.51
N GLY A 118 4.25 -11.45 -6.56
CA GLY A 118 4.94 -12.59 -7.15
C GLY A 118 4.74 -12.64 -8.67
N PHE A 119 5.71 -13.16 -9.42
CA PHE A 119 5.67 -13.32 -10.88
C PHE A 119 4.55 -14.21 -11.41
N GLU A 120 3.94 -15.06 -10.57
CA GLU A 120 2.69 -15.76 -10.88
C GLU A 120 1.54 -14.76 -11.15
N LYS A 121 1.64 -13.54 -10.62
CA LYS A 121 0.72 -12.43 -10.88
C LYS A 121 1.19 -11.63 -12.11
N ILE A 122 1.28 -12.29 -13.27
CA ILE A 122 1.73 -11.70 -14.55
C ILE A 122 1.00 -10.38 -14.88
N ASP A 123 -0.27 -10.27 -14.52
CA ASP A 123 -1.09 -9.07 -14.71
C ASP A 123 -0.53 -7.83 -13.99
N TYR A 124 0.35 -8.01 -12.99
CA TYR A 124 0.96 -6.95 -12.19
C TYR A 124 2.27 -6.42 -12.80
N LEU A 125 2.86 -7.11 -13.79
CA LEU A 125 4.09 -6.63 -14.46
C LEU A 125 3.97 -5.19 -15.00
N PRO A 126 2.85 -4.74 -15.58
CA PRO A 126 2.67 -3.35 -16.01
C PRO A 126 2.70 -2.33 -14.85
N LEU A 127 2.52 -2.77 -13.60
CA LEU A 127 2.56 -1.93 -12.41
C LEU A 127 3.99 -1.68 -11.92
N LEU A 128 4.92 -2.62 -12.15
CA LEU A 128 6.28 -2.52 -11.63
C LEU A 128 6.96 -1.21 -12.05
N GLY A 129 6.87 -0.85 -13.33
CA GLY A 129 7.39 0.44 -13.84
C GLY A 129 6.63 1.70 -13.38
N LYS A 130 5.60 1.55 -12.54
CA LYS A 130 4.77 2.65 -11.99
C LYS A 130 4.80 2.69 -10.46
N CYS A 131 5.50 1.75 -9.82
CA CYS A 131 5.57 1.64 -8.38
C CYS A 131 6.96 2.02 -7.88
N HIS A 132 7.01 2.41 -6.61
CA HIS A 132 8.24 2.83 -5.92
C HIS A 132 8.73 1.77 -4.95
N PHE A 133 7.81 0.93 -4.47
CA PHE A 133 8.08 -0.15 -3.55
C PHE A 133 7.30 -1.39 -3.99
N VAL A 134 7.87 -2.55 -3.69
CA VAL A 134 7.25 -3.86 -3.89
C VAL A 134 7.47 -4.64 -2.60
N LYS A 135 6.39 -5.18 -2.02
CA LYS A 135 6.46 -6.08 -0.87
C LYS A 135 6.44 -7.52 -1.36
N ILE A 136 7.28 -8.35 -0.75
CA ILE A 136 7.35 -9.78 -1.00
C ILE A 136 7.09 -10.50 0.32
N ASP A 137 6.13 -11.43 0.34
CA ASP A 137 5.87 -12.27 1.51
C ASP A 137 6.88 -13.42 1.58
N LEU A 138 7.90 -13.28 2.43
CA LEU A 138 8.94 -14.31 2.62
C LEU A 138 8.41 -15.66 3.14
N LYS A 139 7.21 -15.71 3.72
CA LYS A 139 6.65 -16.95 4.30
C LYS A 139 5.72 -17.68 3.34
N ASN A 140 4.97 -16.93 2.53
CA ASN A 140 3.93 -17.48 1.67
C ASN A 140 4.25 -17.37 0.17
N ASN A 141 5.43 -16.84 -0.20
CA ASN A 141 5.86 -16.83 -1.60
C ASN A 141 6.11 -18.25 -2.13
N PRO A 142 5.90 -18.49 -3.44
CA PRO A 142 6.07 -19.81 -4.04
C PRO A 142 7.53 -20.15 -4.42
N TYR A 143 8.48 -19.22 -4.23
CA TYR A 143 9.84 -19.31 -4.72
C TYR A 143 10.76 -20.01 -3.72
N ASP A 144 11.77 -20.72 -4.22
CA ASP A 144 12.93 -21.06 -3.39
C ASP A 144 13.91 -19.87 -3.26
N ASP A 145 15.00 -20.05 -2.50
CA ASP A 145 15.97 -18.98 -2.24
C ASP A 145 16.68 -18.46 -3.52
N GLU A 146 16.92 -19.33 -4.51
CA GLU A 146 17.58 -18.95 -5.77
C GLU A 146 16.60 -18.21 -6.67
N GLU A 147 15.39 -18.76 -6.83
CA GLU A 147 14.31 -18.12 -7.58
C GLU A 147 13.95 -16.75 -6.97
N LEU A 148 13.84 -16.65 -5.65
CA LEU A 148 13.55 -15.38 -4.97
C LEU A 148 14.65 -14.34 -5.21
N ALA A 149 15.92 -14.75 -5.21
CA ALA A 149 17.04 -13.86 -5.52
C ALA A 149 16.95 -13.33 -6.96
N GLU A 150 16.59 -14.19 -7.92
CA GLU A 150 16.33 -13.77 -9.31
C GLU A 150 15.17 -12.79 -9.39
N VAL A 151 14.05 -13.11 -8.73
CA VAL A 151 12.86 -12.23 -8.64
C VAL A 151 13.25 -10.84 -8.14
N VAL A 152 13.96 -10.76 -7.03
CA VAL A 152 14.40 -9.50 -6.42
C VAL A 152 15.36 -8.74 -7.33
N SER A 153 16.21 -9.43 -8.10
CA SER A 153 17.16 -8.79 -9.02
C SER A 153 16.51 -8.09 -10.21
N LEU A 154 15.26 -8.45 -10.53
CA LEU A 154 14.48 -7.90 -11.64
C LEU A 154 13.60 -6.69 -11.23
N LEU A 155 13.50 -6.41 -9.93
CA LEU A 155 12.73 -5.31 -9.34
C LEU A 155 13.60 -4.05 -9.14
#